data_AF-A0A317E7K6-F1
#
_entry.id   AF-A0A317E7K6-F1
#
_cell.length_a   1.000
_cell.length_b   1.000
_cell.length_c   1.000
_cell.angle_alpha   90.00
_cell.angle_beta   90.00
_cell.angle_gamma   90.00
#
_symmetry.space_group_name_H-M   'P 1'
#
loop_
_entity.id
_entity.type
_entity.pdbx_description
1 polymer ?
#
loop_
_entity_poly.entity_id
_entity_poly.type
_entity_poly.pdbx_seq_one_letter_code
_entity_poly.pdbx_strand_id
1 'polypeptide(L)'
;MREDRPRLCLLLALSRADRPPCGGPGGAAALSEAAGRGGTVTTIDFVFGVSSRYSYLAASQLPALAAEFGVTFRWRPVTTIALVRQARGGGSTPFDGAPPAMQYDFKWRRQDAEAWASLYGIPFNEPHGRLKYDAVELNLGCVAAGLLGAVEPYARRLARRIFADDNDSPVGRADLIAAAAAAGLDGERFETQLAAPETQAAVAAIQDEAAARGAFGVPSFLVDGKVIWGNDRIPLLRHHLATRA
;
A
#
# COMPACT_ATOMS: atom_id res chain seq x y z
N MET A 1 -22.80 32.11 -29.61
CA MET A 1 -23.30 31.02 -28.76
C MET A 1 -22.09 30.22 -28.32
N ARG A 2 -21.64 30.38 -27.08
CA ARG A 2 -20.51 29.63 -26.51
C ARG A 2 -21.10 28.57 -25.59
N GLU A 3 -20.80 27.31 -25.88
CA GLU A 3 -21.24 26.16 -25.09
C GLU A 3 -20.52 26.12 -23.74
N ASP A 4 -21.32 26.00 -22.70
CA ASP A 4 -20.94 25.74 -21.32
C ASP A 4 -20.54 24.26 -21.17
N ARG A 5 -19.35 23.98 -20.62
CA ARG A 5 -18.96 22.64 -20.17
C ARG A 5 -18.80 22.67 -18.65
N PRO A 6 -19.41 21.73 -17.90
CA PRO A 6 -19.31 21.74 -16.45
C PRO A 6 -17.91 21.29 -16.02
N ARG A 7 -17.26 22.11 -15.19
CA ARG A 7 -16.00 21.78 -14.52
C ARG A 7 -16.26 20.74 -13.42
N LEU A 8 -15.68 19.56 -13.56
CA LEU A 8 -15.61 18.55 -12.50
C LEU A 8 -14.70 19.10 -11.38
N CYS A 9 -15.30 19.72 -10.36
CA CYS A 9 -14.57 20.17 -9.17
C CYS A 9 -14.30 18.98 -8.25
N LEU A 10 -13.05 18.51 -8.26
CA LEU A 10 -12.50 17.62 -7.23
C LEU A 10 -12.26 18.45 -5.96
N LEU A 11 -13.28 18.59 -5.11
CA LEU A 11 -13.13 19.27 -3.82
C LEU A 11 -12.50 18.32 -2.79
N LEU A 12 -11.22 18.55 -2.48
CA LEU A 12 -10.56 18.04 -1.29
C LEU A 12 -11.05 18.84 -0.07
N ALA A 13 -11.90 18.25 0.74
CA ALA A 13 -12.31 18.83 2.03
C ALA A 13 -11.30 18.45 3.12
N LEU A 14 -10.45 19.39 3.52
CA LEU A 14 -9.66 19.31 4.74
C LEU A 14 -10.50 19.84 5.91
N SER A 15 -11.06 18.95 6.71
CA SER A 15 -11.77 19.30 7.94
C SER A 15 -10.84 19.27 9.14
N ARG A 16 -10.74 20.41 9.85
CA ARG A 16 -10.10 20.53 11.18
C ARG A 16 -11.11 20.05 12.22
N ALA A 17 -10.77 19.04 13.01
CA ALA A 17 -11.59 18.59 14.13
C ALA A 17 -11.16 19.25 15.44
N ASP A 18 -12.12 19.94 16.06
CA ASP A 18 -12.08 20.41 17.45
C ASP A 18 -12.13 19.24 18.44
N ARG A 19 -11.48 19.42 19.60
CA ARG A 19 -11.48 18.46 20.72
C ARG A 19 -12.79 18.54 21.52
N PRO A 20 -13.33 17.42 22.03
CA PRO A 20 -14.30 17.45 23.11
C PRO A 20 -13.64 17.32 24.49
N PRO A 21 -14.28 17.81 25.58
CA PRO A 21 -13.74 17.75 26.93
C PRO A 21 -14.11 16.45 27.67
N CYS A 22 -13.32 16.15 28.69
CA CYS A 22 -13.41 15.00 29.58
C CYS A 22 -14.66 14.99 30.49
N GLY A 23 -15.17 13.80 30.81
CA GLY A 23 -16.10 13.54 31.91
C GLY A 23 -16.12 12.05 32.28
N GLY A 24 -15.85 11.74 33.55
CA GLY A 24 -15.74 10.37 34.11
C GLY A 24 -17.06 9.79 34.66
N PRO A 25 -17.02 8.82 35.60
CA PRO A 25 -17.46 7.44 35.35
C PRO A 25 -18.69 7.00 36.17
N GLY A 26 -19.36 5.92 35.73
CA GLY A 26 -20.22 5.12 36.60
C GLY A 26 -21.28 4.28 35.89
N GLY A 27 -21.43 3.02 36.33
CA GLY A 27 -22.70 2.28 36.24
C GLY A 27 -22.71 1.08 35.29
N ALA A 28 -22.55 -0.12 35.87
CA ALA A 28 -22.80 -1.39 35.21
C ALA A 28 -24.31 -1.74 35.17
N ALA A 29 -24.64 -2.62 34.22
CA ALA A 29 -25.87 -3.43 34.08
C ALA A 29 -27.08 -2.78 33.39
N ALA A 30 -27.32 -3.18 32.13
CA ALA A 30 -28.55 -3.83 31.68
C ALA A 30 -28.35 -4.41 30.27
N LEU A 31 -28.38 -5.74 30.16
CA LEU A 31 -28.54 -6.46 28.89
C LEU A 31 -30.02 -6.36 28.49
N SER A 32 -30.30 -5.79 27.32
CA SER A 32 -31.50 -6.08 26.55
C SER A 32 -31.26 -5.75 25.09
N GLU A 33 -31.73 -6.65 24.24
CA GLU A 33 -31.54 -6.71 22.80
C GLU A 33 -31.86 -5.39 22.09
N ALA A 34 -30.86 -4.89 21.36
CA ALA A 34 -31.09 -4.13 20.15
C ALA A 34 -30.33 -4.86 19.04
N ALA A 35 -31.08 -5.57 18.19
CA ALA A 35 -30.59 -6.10 16.93
C ALA A 35 -30.17 -4.93 16.02
N GLY A 36 -28.99 -4.38 16.29
CA GLY A 36 -28.30 -3.47 15.39
C GLY A 36 -27.80 -4.28 14.20
N ARG A 37 -28.10 -3.82 12.99
CA ARG A 37 -27.50 -4.33 11.75
C ARG A 37 -25.98 -4.35 11.94
N GLY A 38 -25.42 -5.53 12.19
CA GLY A 38 -23.99 -5.76 12.28
C GLY A 38 -23.38 -5.54 10.91
N GLY A 39 -23.06 -4.29 10.58
CA GLY A 39 -22.35 -3.94 9.37
C GLY A 39 -20.97 -4.57 9.43
N THR A 40 -20.74 -5.63 8.65
CA THR A 40 -19.41 -6.20 8.49
C THR A 40 -18.53 -5.15 7.84
N VAL A 41 -17.47 -4.73 8.53
CA VAL A 41 -16.48 -3.80 7.96
C VAL A 41 -15.86 -4.47 6.74
N THR A 42 -16.04 -3.87 5.56
CA THR A 42 -15.47 -4.43 4.35
C THR A 42 -13.96 -4.31 4.39
N THR A 43 -13.29 -5.44 4.19
CA THR A 43 -11.84 -5.52 4.09
C THR A 43 -11.43 -5.58 2.62
N ILE A 44 -10.56 -4.66 2.21
CA ILE A 44 -9.99 -4.58 0.86
C ILE A 44 -8.56 -5.09 0.93
N ASP A 45 -8.16 -5.98 0.01
CA ASP A 45 -6.76 -6.35 -0.06
C ASP A 45 -5.98 -5.33 -0.88
N PHE A 46 -4.97 -4.75 -0.25
CA PHE A 46 -4.00 -3.89 -0.88
C PHE A 46 -2.75 -4.71 -1.22
N VAL A 47 -2.67 -5.19 -2.46
CA VAL A 47 -1.51 -5.90 -3.00
C VAL A 47 -0.47 -4.87 -3.43
N PHE A 48 0.70 -4.89 -2.81
CA PHE A 48 1.69 -3.83 -2.97
C PHE A 48 3.12 -4.36 -3.02
N GLY A 49 4.00 -3.63 -3.71
CA GLY A 49 5.44 -3.83 -3.62
C GLY A 49 6.06 -2.63 -2.92
N VAL A 50 6.80 -2.85 -1.83
CA VAL A 50 7.37 -1.75 -1.03
C VAL A 50 8.37 -0.89 -1.83
N SER A 51 9.02 -1.47 -2.85
CA SER A 51 9.90 -0.77 -3.78
C SER A 51 9.20 -0.22 -5.03
N SER A 52 7.86 -0.17 -5.05
CA SER A 52 7.09 0.41 -6.16
C SER A 52 6.64 1.82 -5.82
N ARG A 53 7.07 2.82 -6.62
CA ARG A 53 6.66 4.22 -6.45
C ARG A 53 5.14 4.41 -6.45
N TYR A 54 4.43 3.65 -7.29
CA TYR A 54 2.97 3.73 -7.35
C TYR A 54 2.31 3.06 -6.15
N SER A 55 2.93 2.05 -5.53
CA SER A 55 2.47 1.49 -4.26
C SER A 55 2.68 2.48 -3.11
N TYR A 56 3.80 3.21 -3.08
CA TYR A 56 4.05 4.29 -2.12
C TYR A 56 3.01 5.41 -2.25
N LEU A 57 2.75 5.87 -3.47
CA LEU A 57 1.71 6.87 -3.76
C LEU A 57 0.33 6.39 -3.30
N ALA A 58 -0.09 5.18 -3.67
CA ALA A 58 -1.39 4.64 -3.28
C ALA A 58 -1.52 4.42 -1.75
N ALA A 59 -0.46 3.95 -1.09
CA ALA A 59 -0.42 3.76 0.36
C ALA A 59 -0.73 5.05 1.14
N SER A 60 -0.32 6.21 0.61
CA SER A 60 -0.59 7.51 1.22
C SER A 60 -2.08 7.86 1.26
N GLN A 61 -2.89 7.31 0.35
CA GLN A 61 -4.31 7.62 0.19
C GLN A 61 -5.22 6.71 1.02
N LEU A 62 -4.72 5.55 1.46
CA LEU A 62 -5.53 4.54 2.17
C LEU A 62 -6.22 5.05 3.44
N PRO A 63 -5.57 5.86 4.32
CA PRO A 63 -6.24 6.32 5.54
C PRO A 63 -7.48 7.18 5.26
N ALA A 64 -7.41 8.04 4.24
CA ALA A 64 -8.54 8.85 3.83
C ALA A 64 -9.67 7.98 3.26
N LEU A 65 -9.34 7.00 2.41
CA LEU A 65 -10.32 6.04 1.88
C LEU A 65 -10.99 5.21 2.98
N ALA A 66 -10.21 4.73 3.95
CA ALA A 66 -10.70 3.95 5.07
C ALA A 66 -11.70 4.77 5.91
N ALA A 67 -11.34 6.03 6.22
CA ALA A 67 -12.19 6.95 6.97
C ALA A 67 -13.46 7.34 6.20
N GLU A 68 -13.36 7.62 4.90
CA GLU A 68 -14.48 8.05 4.05
C GLU A 68 -15.53 6.95 3.86
N PHE A 69 -15.10 5.70 3.67
CA PHE A 69 -16.00 4.60 3.30
C PHE A 69 -16.24 3.56 4.40
N GLY A 70 -15.63 3.72 5.58
CA GLY A 70 -15.73 2.76 6.68
C GLY A 70 -15.20 1.37 6.30
N VAL A 71 -14.06 1.33 5.60
CA VAL A 71 -13.40 0.10 5.15
C VAL A 71 -12.04 -0.07 5.81
N THR A 72 -11.54 -1.30 5.82
CA THR A 72 -10.17 -1.62 6.26
C THR A 72 -9.35 -2.14 5.10
N PHE A 73 -8.03 -2.00 5.19
CA PHE A 73 -7.10 -2.53 4.20
C PHE A 73 -6.27 -3.66 4.81
N ARG A 74 -6.31 -4.84 4.20
CA ARG A 74 -5.37 -5.93 4.48
C ARG A 74 -4.18 -5.79 3.54
N TRP A 75 -3.03 -5.46 4.10
CA TRP A 75 -1.80 -5.24 3.33
C TRP A 75 -1.19 -6.59 2.90
N ARG A 76 -1.03 -6.78 1.58
CA ARG A 76 -0.50 -8.00 0.96
C ARG A 76 0.82 -7.68 0.24
N PRO A 77 1.97 -7.79 0.92
CA PRO A 77 3.26 -7.48 0.33
C PRO A 77 3.66 -8.56 -0.69
N VAL A 78 4.13 -8.14 -1.87
CA VAL A 78 4.57 -9.03 -2.96
C VAL A 78 5.87 -8.54 -3.59
N THR A 79 6.63 -9.45 -4.18
CA THR A 79 7.76 -9.08 -5.03
C THR A 79 7.24 -8.68 -6.40
N THR A 80 7.28 -7.38 -6.72
CA THR A 80 6.61 -6.81 -7.92
C THR A 80 7.00 -7.52 -9.22
N ILE A 81 8.30 -7.72 -9.46
CA ILE A 81 8.79 -8.35 -10.69
C ILE A 81 8.35 -9.83 -10.76
N ALA A 82 8.31 -10.53 -9.62
CA ALA A 82 7.82 -11.91 -9.56
C ALA A 82 6.33 -11.98 -9.91
N LEU A 83 5.50 -11.05 -9.39
CA LEU A 83 4.07 -11.00 -9.72
C LEU A 83 3.84 -10.73 -11.21
N VAL A 84 4.54 -9.74 -11.77
CA VAL A 84 4.43 -9.40 -13.20
C VAL A 84 4.87 -10.58 -14.07
N ARG A 85 5.96 -11.28 -13.69
CA ARG A 85 6.45 -12.46 -14.41
C ARG A 85 5.44 -13.62 -14.34
N GLN A 86 4.88 -13.89 -13.17
CA GLN A 86 3.86 -14.92 -12.97
C GLN A 86 2.62 -14.66 -13.82
N ALA A 87 2.12 -13.41 -13.83
CA ALA A 87 0.99 -13.00 -14.65
C ALA A 87 1.25 -13.10 -16.17
N ARG A 88 2.51 -13.12 -16.59
CA ARG A 88 2.95 -13.32 -17.98
C ARG A 88 3.33 -14.77 -18.29
N GLY A 89 2.91 -15.73 -17.45
CA GLY A 89 3.19 -17.16 -17.65
C GLY A 89 4.67 -17.54 -17.54
N GLY A 90 5.45 -16.80 -16.74
CA GLY A 90 6.88 -17.04 -16.56
C GLY A 90 7.78 -16.35 -17.61
N GLY A 91 7.21 -15.61 -18.55
CA GLY A 91 7.97 -14.88 -19.58
C GLY A 91 8.74 -13.66 -19.06
N SER A 92 9.39 -12.93 -19.98
CA SER A 92 10.08 -11.69 -19.64
C SER A 92 9.14 -10.64 -19.04
N THR A 93 9.67 -9.67 -18.30
CA THR A 93 8.91 -8.50 -17.83
C THR A 93 9.24 -7.28 -18.68
N PRO A 94 8.37 -6.24 -18.74
CA PRO A 94 8.70 -4.97 -19.37
C PRO A 94 9.89 -4.21 -18.74
N PHE A 95 10.44 -4.74 -17.64
CA PHE A 95 11.61 -4.22 -16.94
C PHE A 95 12.88 -5.04 -17.23
N ASP A 96 12.76 -6.13 -17.99
CA ASP A 96 13.89 -6.95 -18.42
C ASP A 96 14.56 -6.28 -19.64
N GLY A 97 15.41 -5.29 -19.38
CA GLY A 97 16.20 -4.59 -20.42
C GLY A 97 15.64 -3.23 -20.83
N ALA A 98 15.75 -2.91 -22.13
CA ALA A 98 15.30 -1.63 -22.66
C ALA A 98 13.76 -1.50 -22.57
N PRO A 99 13.21 -0.34 -22.18
CA PRO A 99 11.77 -0.15 -22.08
C PRO A 99 11.08 -0.44 -23.42
N PRO A 100 10.13 -1.40 -23.47
CA PRO A 100 9.45 -1.75 -24.73
C PRO A 100 8.43 -0.69 -25.18
N ALA A 101 8.07 0.24 -24.29
CA ALA A 101 7.18 1.38 -24.56
C ALA A 101 7.45 2.50 -23.55
N MET A 102 7.05 3.73 -23.88
CA MET A 102 7.27 4.93 -23.04
C MET A 102 6.69 4.82 -21.63
N GLN A 103 5.59 4.09 -21.44
CA GLN A 103 5.00 3.85 -20.11
C GLN A 103 5.92 3.04 -19.15
N TYR A 104 6.94 2.36 -19.70
CA TYR A 104 7.97 1.64 -18.93
C TYR A 104 9.27 2.43 -18.83
N ASP A 105 9.40 3.56 -19.53
CA ASP A 105 10.58 4.42 -19.47
C ASP A 105 10.74 5.02 -18.07
N PHE A 106 11.98 5.00 -17.57
CA PHE A 106 12.27 5.47 -16.21
C PHE A 106 12.00 6.97 -16.04
N LYS A 107 12.41 7.80 -17.01
CA LYS A 107 12.27 9.26 -16.90
C LYS A 107 10.80 9.66 -16.91
N TRP A 108 10.01 9.07 -17.80
CA TRP A 108 8.58 9.32 -17.84
C TRP A 108 7.88 8.90 -16.53
N ARG A 109 8.13 7.67 -16.06
CA ARG A 109 7.50 7.18 -14.81
C ARG A 109 7.93 7.98 -13.57
N ARG A 110 9.15 8.52 -13.56
CA ARG A 110 9.63 9.43 -12.52
C ARG A 110 8.79 10.71 -12.52
N GLN A 111 8.69 11.38 -13.67
CA GLN A 111 7.93 12.63 -13.81
C GLN A 111 6.46 12.43 -13.42
N ASP A 112 5.86 11.32 -13.85
CA ASP A 112 4.49 10.97 -13.49
C ASP A 112 4.33 10.78 -11.97
N ALA A 113 5.25 10.05 -11.32
CA ALA A 113 5.21 9.87 -9.88
C ALA A 113 5.44 11.17 -9.09
N GLU A 114 6.32 12.05 -9.55
CA GLU A 114 6.51 13.40 -8.99
C GLU A 114 5.22 14.24 -9.09
N ALA A 115 4.50 14.15 -10.21
CA ALA A 115 3.21 14.83 -10.38
C ALA A 115 2.14 14.29 -9.43
N TRP A 116 2.05 12.97 -9.26
CA TRP A 116 1.13 12.35 -8.29
C TRP A 116 1.48 12.70 -6.85
N ALA A 117 2.78 12.69 -6.49
CA ALA A 117 3.21 13.07 -5.15
C ALA A 117 2.86 14.53 -4.83
N SER A 118 3.05 15.43 -5.80
CA SER A 118 2.64 16.83 -5.72
C SER A 118 1.13 16.96 -5.52
N LEU A 119 0.32 16.24 -6.31
CA LEU A 119 -1.13 16.20 -6.17
C LEU A 119 -1.58 15.71 -4.78
N TYR A 120 -0.89 14.70 -4.23
CA TYR A 120 -1.20 14.13 -2.92
C TYR A 120 -0.61 14.93 -1.74
N GLY A 121 0.27 15.90 -2.01
CA GLY A 121 0.95 16.66 -0.96
C GLY A 121 1.89 15.82 -0.10
N ILE A 122 2.53 14.78 -0.66
CA ILE A 122 3.46 13.92 0.06
C ILE A 122 4.90 14.13 -0.42
N PRO A 123 5.93 13.94 0.44
CA PRO A 123 7.31 13.99 0.00
C PRO A 123 7.59 12.88 -1.01
N PHE A 124 8.35 13.20 -2.04
CA PHE A 124 8.80 12.23 -3.03
C PHE A 124 10.18 12.59 -3.55
N ASN A 125 11.08 11.62 -3.47
CA ASN A 125 12.45 11.64 -3.95
C ASN A 125 12.65 10.31 -4.67
N GLU A 126 12.75 10.30 -6.01
CA GLU A 126 12.89 9.06 -6.77
C GLU A 126 14.30 8.48 -6.59
N PRO A 127 14.45 7.18 -6.26
CA PRO A 127 15.77 6.55 -6.15
C PRO A 127 16.49 6.52 -7.51
N HIS A 128 17.55 7.31 -7.64
CA HIS A 128 18.25 7.53 -8.92
C HIS A 128 19.39 6.55 -9.17
N GLY A 129 19.15 5.27 -9.46
CA GLY A 129 20.20 4.29 -9.84
C GLY A 129 21.36 4.07 -8.83
N ARG A 130 21.46 4.91 -7.80
CA ARG A 130 22.41 4.94 -6.69
C ARG A 130 21.87 4.17 -5.51
N LEU A 131 20.56 4.25 -5.27
CA LEU A 131 19.89 3.44 -4.26
C LEU A 131 19.91 1.97 -4.71
N LYS A 132 20.68 1.17 -3.99
CA LYS A 132 20.72 -0.29 -4.14
C LYS A 132 19.90 -0.93 -3.02
N TYR A 133 19.09 -1.91 -3.38
CA TYR A 133 18.31 -2.72 -2.45
C TYR A 133 18.00 -4.08 -3.08
N ASP A 134 17.75 -5.08 -2.24
CA ASP A 134 17.22 -6.37 -2.66
C ASP A 134 15.70 -6.38 -2.48
N ALA A 135 14.94 -6.31 -3.59
CA ALA A 135 13.49 -6.29 -3.56
C ALA A 135 12.87 -7.56 -2.90
N VAL A 136 13.57 -8.70 -2.94
CA VAL A 136 13.14 -9.93 -2.26
C VAL A 136 13.32 -9.79 -0.75
N GLU A 137 14.47 -9.28 -0.29
CA GLU A 137 14.71 -9.03 1.15
C GLU A 137 13.73 -7.97 1.70
N LEU A 138 13.48 -6.90 0.93
CA LEU A 138 12.49 -5.89 1.31
C LEU A 138 11.08 -6.49 1.48
N ASN A 139 10.67 -7.37 0.57
CA ASN A 139 9.38 -8.06 0.65
C ASN A 139 9.33 -9.05 1.83
N LEU A 140 10.41 -9.82 2.04
CA LEU A 140 10.55 -10.73 3.17
C LEU A 140 10.38 -9.98 4.50
N GLY A 141 10.98 -8.79 4.64
CA GLY A 141 10.80 -7.94 5.82
C GLY A 141 9.36 -7.47 6.01
N CYS A 142 8.65 -7.11 4.94
CA CYS A 142 7.23 -6.77 5.04
C CYS A 142 6.37 -7.94 5.50
N VAL A 143 6.67 -9.16 5.02
CA VAL A 143 5.98 -10.38 5.45
C VAL A 143 6.29 -10.72 6.91
N ALA A 144 7.56 -10.65 7.32
CA ALA A 144 7.97 -10.88 8.70
C ALA A 144 7.26 -9.92 9.66
N ALA A 145 7.25 -8.62 9.34
CA ALA A 145 6.50 -7.63 10.11
C ALA A 145 4.99 -7.92 10.13
N GLY A 146 4.43 -8.42 9.03
CA GLY A 146 3.02 -8.84 8.95
C GLY A 146 2.67 -10.02 9.84
N LEU A 147 3.52 -11.05 9.90
CA LEU A 147 3.36 -12.17 10.83
C LEU A 147 3.43 -11.72 12.30
N LEU A 148 4.12 -10.61 12.57
CA LEU A 148 4.18 -9.95 13.87
C LEU A 148 3.08 -8.88 14.08
N GLY A 149 2.14 -8.72 13.14
CA GLY A 149 0.99 -7.81 13.26
C GLY A 149 1.27 -6.35 12.92
N ALA A 150 2.40 -6.02 12.29
CA ALA A 150 2.84 -4.64 12.05
C ALA A 150 3.20 -4.32 10.58
N VAL A 151 2.63 -5.05 9.60
CA VAL A 151 2.93 -4.84 8.16
C VAL A 151 2.72 -3.40 7.70
N GLU A 152 1.63 -2.74 8.09
CA GLU A 152 1.33 -1.37 7.66
C GLU A 152 2.38 -0.35 8.16
N PRO A 153 2.57 -0.18 9.48
CA PRO A 153 3.53 0.80 9.98
C PRO A 153 4.96 0.51 9.49
N TYR A 154 5.33 -0.78 9.39
CA TYR A 154 6.61 -1.20 8.82
C TYR A 154 6.77 -0.79 7.35
N ALA A 155 5.81 -1.17 6.50
CA ALA A 155 5.85 -0.91 5.07
C ALA A 155 5.86 0.59 4.76
N ARG A 156 5.07 1.38 5.50
CA ARG A 156 5.07 2.85 5.38
C ARG A 156 6.45 3.44 5.71
N ARG A 157 7.09 2.98 6.79
CA ARG A 157 8.42 3.46 7.18
C ARG A 157 9.47 3.09 6.14
N LEU A 158 9.47 1.85 5.67
CA LEU A 158 10.44 1.38 4.68
C LEU A 158 10.23 2.06 3.32
N ALA A 159 8.99 2.23 2.88
CA ALA A 159 8.69 2.96 1.65
C ALA A 159 9.11 4.44 1.74
N ARG A 160 8.93 5.08 2.90
CA ARG A 160 9.45 6.44 3.15
C ARG A 160 10.98 6.50 3.02
N ARG A 161 11.68 5.51 3.58
CA ARG A 161 13.14 5.38 3.45
C ARG A 161 13.60 5.29 1.98
N ILE A 162 12.77 4.70 1.11
CA ILE A 162 13.08 4.52 -0.33
C ILE A 162 12.67 5.73 -1.17
N PHE A 163 11.58 6.40 -0.82
CA PHE A 163 10.92 7.38 -1.70
C PHE A 163 10.80 8.79 -1.14
N ALA A 164 11.28 9.08 0.07
CA ALA A 164 11.14 10.41 0.67
C ALA A 164 12.38 10.86 1.45
N ASP A 165 13.11 9.91 2.03
CA ASP A 165 14.32 10.21 2.80
C ASP A 165 15.57 10.18 1.87
N ASP A 166 16.71 9.71 2.38
CA ASP A 166 17.99 9.64 1.65
C ASP A 166 17.97 8.64 0.48
N ASN A 167 18.39 9.05 -0.71
CA ASN A 167 18.48 8.19 -1.90
C ASN A 167 19.92 7.86 -2.34
N ASP A 168 20.93 8.34 -1.62
CA ASP A 168 22.33 8.11 -1.94
C ASP A 168 22.91 6.89 -1.21
N SER A 169 22.36 6.51 -0.04
CA SER A 169 22.79 5.34 0.73
C SER A 169 21.98 4.08 0.41
N PRO A 170 22.60 2.89 0.22
CA PRO A 170 21.87 1.63 0.04
C PRO A 170 20.83 1.37 1.13
N VAL A 171 19.75 0.68 0.78
CA VAL A 171 18.80 0.13 1.76
C VAL A 171 19.19 -1.32 2.01
N GLY A 172 19.49 -1.64 3.26
CA GLY A 172 19.89 -2.99 3.67
C GLY A 172 19.33 -3.38 5.02
N ARG A 173 19.88 -4.44 5.62
CA ARG A 173 19.39 -5.03 6.87
C ARG A 173 19.18 -4.02 8.01
N ALA A 174 20.07 -3.04 8.16
CA ALA A 174 19.94 -2.00 9.18
C ALA A 174 18.66 -1.16 8.99
N ASP A 175 18.26 -0.84 7.76
CA ASP A 175 17.02 -0.11 7.48
C ASP A 175 15.78 -0.96 7.77
N LEU A 176 15.84 -2.28 7.54
CA LEU A 176 14.75 -3.20 7.89
C LEU A 176 14.55 -3.21 9.41
N ILE A 177 15.62 -3.35 10.19
CA ILE A 177 15.56 -3.33 11.66
C ILE A 177 15.06 -1.97 12.16
N ALA A 178 15.56 -0.87 11.59
CA ALA A 178 15.09 0.47 11.94
C ALA A 178 13.60 0.68 11.62
N ALA A 179 13.12 0.11 10.49
CA ALA A 179 11.70 0.15 10.13
C ALA A 179 10.84 -0.69 11.09
N ALA A 180 11.33 -1.85 11.52
CA ALA A 180 10.68 -2.69 12.53
C ALA A 180 10.56 -1.97 13.88
N ALA A 181 11.65 -1.38 14.37
CA ALA A 181 11.66 -0.62 15.61
C ALA A 181 10.67 0.57 15.55
N ALA A 182 10.67 1.33 14.45
CA ALA A 182 9.72 2.43 14.25
C ALA A 182 8.25 1.96 14.13
N ALA A 183 8.03 0.70 13.76
CA ALA A 183 6.71 0.07 13.74
C ALA A 183 6.30 -0.53 15.10
N GLY A 184 7.12 -0.36 16.14
CA GLY A 184 6.86 -0.88 17.49
C GLY A 184 7.19 -2.36 17.67
N LEU A 185 7.95 -2.96 16.75
CA LEU A 185 8.44 -4.33 16.89
C LEU A 185 9.75 -4.37 17.68
N ASP A 186 9.90 -5.43 18.48
CA ASP A 186 11.18 -5.80 19.06
C ASP A 186 12.15 -6.26 17.96
N GLY A 187 13.39 -5.76 18.00
CA GLY A 187 14.40 -5.99 16.96
C GLY A 187 14.80 -7.46 16.86
N GLU A 188 15.08 -8.11 17.99
CA GLU A 188 15.50 -9.51 18.03
C GLU A 188 14.38 -10.44 17.56
N ARG A 189 13.14 -10.18 18.00
CA ARG A 189 11.95 -10.91 17.53
C ARG A 189 11.72 -10.73 16.04
N PHE A 190 11.88 -9.51 15.52
CA PHE A 190 11.76 -9.25 14.08
C PHE A 190 12.84 -9.97 13.28
N GLU A 191 14.10 -9.91 13.71
CA GLU A 191 15.20 -10.61 13.04
C GLU A 191 15.01 -12.13 13.05
N THR A 192 14.54 -12.68 14.17
CA THR A 192 14.20 -14.10 14.30
C THR A 192 13.10 -14.47 13.31
N GLN A 193 12.00 -13.70 13.26
CA GLN A 193 10.92 -13.95 12.30
C GLN A 193 11.41 -13.78 10.85
N LEU A 194 12.24 -12.79 10.56
CA LEU A 194 12.79 -12.53 9.23
C LEU A 194 13.58 -13.72 8.69
N ALA A 195 14.35 -14.40 9.55
CA ALA A 195 15.14 -15.59 9.20
C ALA A 195 14.33 -16.89 9.19
N ALA A 196 13.08 -16.87 9.67
CA ALA A 196 12.31 -18.07 9.91
C ALA A 196 11.77 -18.70 8.60
N PRO A 197 11.83 -20.03 8.43
CA PRO A 197 11.35 -20.71 7.22
C PRO A 197 9.86 -20.43 6.90
N GLU A 198 9.03 -20.27 7.92
CA GLU A 198 7.61 -19.94 7.75
C GLU A 198 7.38 -18.57 7.10
N THR A 199 8.31 -17.62 7.26
CA THR A 199 8.23 -16.31 6.61
C THR A 199 8.45 -16.45 5.11
N GLN A 200 9.41 -17.28 4.69
CA GLN A 200 9.62 -17.57 3.27
C GLN A 200 8.42 -18.30 2.66
N ALA A 201 7.84 -19.26 3.40
CA ALA A 201 6.60 -19.93 2.98
C ALA A 201 5.42 -18.95 2.86
N ALA A 202 5.29 -18.00 3.80
CA ALA A 202 4.28 -16.96 3.75
C ALA A 202 4.46 -16.00 2.57
N VAL A 203 5.70 -15.64 2.19
CA VAL A 203 5.98 -14.86 0.97
C VAL A 203 5.39 -15.55 -0.25
N ALA A 204 5.66 -16.85 -0.44
CA ALA A 204 5.13 -17.61 -1.57
C ALA A 204 3.60 -17.70 -1.53
N ALA A 205 3.02 -17.99 -0.36
CA ALA A 205 1.57 -18.10 -0.22
C ALA A 205 0.83 -16.78 -0.51
N ILE A 206 1.35 -15.64 -0.04
CA ILE A 206 0.77 -14.31 -0.31
C ILE A 206 0.84 -13.98 -1.81
N GLN A 207 1.99 -14.28 -2.42
CA GLN A 207 2.24 -14.08 -3.84
C GLN A 207 1.26 -14.87 -4.71
N ASP A 208 1.08 -16.17 -4.41
CA ASP A 208 0.18 -17.06 -5.13
C ASP A 208 -1.30 -16.72 -4.90
N GLU A 209 -1.70 -16.36 -3.67
CA GLU A 209 -3.07 -15.90 -3.39
C GLU A 209 -3.40 -14.64 -4.19
N ALA A 210 -2.49 -13.67 -4.25
CA ALA A 210 -2.71 -12.44 -5.01
C ALA A 210 -2.87 -12.73 -6.50
N ALA A 211 -2.01 -13.57 -7.07
CA ALA A 211 -2.07 -13.97 -8.48
C ALA A 211 -3.34 -14.78 -8.79
N ALA A 212 -3.71 -15.74 -7.94
CA ALA A 212 -4.92 -16.55 -8.10
C ALA A 212 -6.21 -15.71 -8.07
N ARG A 213 -6.16 -14.55 -7.40
CA ARG A 213 -7.26 -13.57 -7.36
C ARG A 213 -7.18 -12.51 -8.45
N GLY A 214 -6.29 -12.70 -9.43
CA GLY A 214 -6.20 -11.87 -10.63
C GLY A 214 -5.28 -10.65 -10.51
N ALA A 215 -4.52 -10.49 -9.41
CA ALA A 215 -3.51 -9.44 -9.36
C ALA A 215 -2.37 -9.77 -10.33
N PHE A 216 -2.03 -8.81 -11.19
CA PHE A 216 -0.94 -8.96 -12.19
C PHE A 216 0.14 -7.89 -12.07
N GLY A 217 0.00 -6.99 -11.10
CA GLY A 217 0.93 -5.90 -10.85
C GLY A 217 0.57 -5.18 -9.54
N VAL A 218 1.33 -4.14 -9.22
CA VAL A 218 1.13 -3.35 -7.99
C VAL A 218 1.06 -1.85 -8.29
N PRO A 219 0.34 -1.06 -7.48
CA PRO A 219 -0.60 -1.53 -6.46
C PRO A 219 -1.86 -2.14 -7.09
N SER A 220 -2.44 -3.18 -6.48
CA SER A 220 -3.76 -3.69 -6.84
C SER A 220 -4.67 -3.70 -5.61
N PHE A 221 -5.93 -3.34 -5.80
CA PHE A 221 -7.00 -3.44 -4.81
C PHE A 221 -7.92 -4.59 -5.19
N LEU A 222 -7.98 -5.62 -4.34
CA LEU A 222 -8.91 -6.74 -4.51
C LEU A 222 -10.11 -6.51 -3.60
N VAL A 223 -11.28 -6.26 -4.19
CA VAL A 223 -12.51 -5.90 -3.46
C VAL A 223 -13.71 -6.47 -4.21
N ASP A 224 -14.62 -7.15 -3.50
CA ASP A 224 -15.87 -7.72 -4.04
C ASP A 224 -15.68 -8.53 -5.35
N GLY A 225 -14.63 -9.36 -5.39
CA GLY A 225 -14.29 -10.17 -6.56
C GLY A 225 -13.71 -9.40 -7.75
N LYS A 226 -13.45 -8.10 -7.61
CA LYS A 226 -12.84 -7.24 -8.63
C LYS A 226 -11.37 -6.96 -8.33
N VAL A 227 -10.62 -6.70 -9.39
CA VAL A 227 -9.25 -6.19 -9.35
C VAL A 227 -9.25 -4.76 -9.88
N ILE A 228 -8.83 -3.80 -9.05
CA ILE A 228 -8.59 -2.42 -9.46
C ILE A 228 -7.08 -2.18 -9.35
N TRP A 229 -6.40 -2.12 -10.49
CA TRP A 229 -4.94 -2.02 -10.55
C TRP A 229 -4.49 -0.60 -10.91
N GLY A 230 -3.57 -0.05 -10.12
CA GLY A 230 -2.92 1.24 -10.36
C GLY A 230 -3.30 2.33 -9.36
N ASN A 231 -2.35 3.22 -9.07
CA ASN A 231 -2.59 4.43 -8.27
C ASN A 231 -3.63 5.36 -8.93
N ASP A 232 -3.55 5.48 -10.24
CA ASP A 232 -4.46 6.26 -11.10
C ASP A 232 -5.89 5.71 -11.10
N ARG A 233 -6.13 4.51 -10.56
CA ARG A 233 -7.45 3.88 -10.46
C ARG A 233 -8.10 4.02 -9.09
N ILE A 234 -7.48 4.73 -8.14
CA ILE A 234 -8.13 5.11 -6.87
C ILE A 234 -9.48 5.81 -7.09
N PRO A 235 -9.69 6.70 -8.08
CA PRO A 235 -11.03 7.24 -8.37
C PRO A 235 -12.07 6.17 -8.71
N LEU A 236 -11.68 5.09 -9.41
CA LEU A 236 -12.57 3.96 -9.70
C LEU A 236 -12.85 3.13 -8.44
N LEU A 237 -11.86 2.97 -7.56
CA LEU A 237 -12.06 2.34 -6.25
C LEU A 237 -13.06 3.14 -5.41
N ARG A 238 -12.92 4.48 -5.34
CA ARG A 238 -13.88 5.36 -4.65
C ARG A 238 -15.28 5.22 -5.23
N HIS A 239 -15.40 5.23 -6.56
CA HIS A 239 -16.69 5.04 -7.21
C HIS A 239 -17.31 3.68 -6.83
N HIS A 240 -16.55 2.58 -6.92
CA HIS A 240 -17.02 1.25 -6.53
C HIS A 240 -17.46 1.20 -5.06
N LEU A 241 -16.72 1.82 -4.14
CA LEU A 241 -17.08 1.88 -2.71
C LEU A 241 -18.31 2.74 -2.44
N ALA A 242 -18.55 3.78 -3.24
CA ALA A 242 -19.72 4.65 -3.12
C ALA A 242 -21.01 4.01 -3.67
N THR A 243 -20.89 3.10 -4.65
CA THR A 243 -22.05 2.52 -5.36
C THR A 243 -22.31 1.06 -5.03
N ARG A 244 -21.54 0.46 -4.11
CA ARG A 244 -21.78 -0.91 -3.66
C ARG A 244 -23.12 -1.02 -2.94
N ALA A 245 -23.86 -2.10 -3.22
CA ALA A 245 -25.17 -2.38 -2.65
C ALA A 245 -25.10 -2.81 -1.18
#